data_AF-A0A1E7JAU5-F1
#
_entry.id   AF-A0A1E7JAU5-F1
#
_cell.length_a   1.000
_cell.length_b   1.000
_cell.length_c   1.000
_cell.angle_alpha   90.00
_cell.angle_beta   90.00
_cell.angle_gamma   90.00
#
_symmetry.space_group_name_H-M   'P 1'
#
loop_
_entity.id
_entity.type
_entity.pdbx_description
1 polymer ?
#
loop_
_entity_poly.entity_id
_entity_poly.type
_entity_poly.pdbx_seq_one_letter_code
_entity_poly.pdbx_strand_id
1 'polypeptide(L)'
;MSISSHSKKIDFKVKPIDNSEDLDRIRELVRSKTRDLLLFDLAVETGAPAKQLLRLKVGDLYKLKVGDRISSLLNKEGKEKPATLGLKSHETFDKFMAQKKPQLGAFLFKSRKGNNPLSLSSASRLVAGWFKQTGLDGMNGLLSLRKTWELNQDQAYQKQQVIMAEENGASSYTANSIQTKTAQELVYKELEQAIVKGRLRPGEKLVTEKLARQMGTSRIPVREAIGRLEARNFVKVQPKKGVTVSELSEKNLKEILQIRLLLELEAAVKATLRSNEDTLQRLRKINSQYADAQAKNDADEALRINEEFHFTIYRQAQMPILFSMIQNLWNQVSPYYHIMFRQTLFHDPKTGSISHKKIIEGMAEKNPLKVSKWLKKDLVDSTNFVIGVMRSIQTKEGKS
;
A
#
# COMPACT_ATOMS: atom_id res chain seq x y z
N MET A 1 -4.18 -14.45 -44.53
CA MET A 1 -5.33 -14.85 -43.67
C MET A 1 -5.40 -13.90 -42.50
N SER A 2 -6.45 -13.08 -42.45
CA SER A 2 -6.65 -12.02 -41.46
C SER A 2 -6.84 -12.58 -40.05
N ILE A 3 -5.99 -12.18 -39.12
CA ILE A 3 -6.21 -12.40 -37.69
C ILE A 3 -7.07 -11.24 -37.19
N SER A 4 -8.36 -11.52 -37.03
CA SER A 4 -9.35 -10.61 -36.46
C SER A 4 -9.03 -10.33 -34.98
N SER A 5 -8.63 -9.09 -34.68
CA SER A 5 -8.37 -8.60 -33.32
C SER A 5 -9.68 -8.38 -32.56
N HIS A 6 -10.17 -9.42 -31.91
CA HIS A 6 -11.27 -9.28 -30.93
C HIS A 6 -10.73 -8.69 -29.62
N SER A 7 -10.56 -7.37 -29.58
CA SER A 7 -10.41 -6.63 -28.33
C SER A 7 -11.74 -6.70 -27.57
N LYS A 8 -11.76 -7.46 -26.47
CA LYS A 8 -12.88 -7.41 -25.51
C LYS A 8 -12.91 -6.00 -24.91
N LYS A 9 -13.90 -5.20 -25.32
CA LYS A 9 -14.17 -3.85 -24.79
C LYS A 9 -14.32 -3.92 -23.28
N ILE A 10 -13.37 -3.33 -22.55
CA ILE A 10 -13.52 -3.05 -21.13
C ILE A 10 -14.58 -1.95 -21.01
N ASP A 11 -15.71 -2.27 -20.40
CA ASP A 11 -16.82 -1.33 -20.26
C ASP A 11 -16.55 -0.38 -19.08
N PHE A 12 -15.89 0.73 -19.36
CA PHE A 12 -15.69 1.77 -18.36
C PHE A 12 -16.99 2.57 -18.20
N LYS A 13 -17.49 2.69 -16.96
CA LYS A 13 -18.62 3.61 -16.62
C LYS A 13 -18.38 5.05 -17.10
N VAL A 14 -17.11 5.45 -17.24
CA VAL A 14 -16.66 6.66 -17.94
C VAL A 14 -15.41 6.30 -18.76
N LYS A 15 -15.48 6.47 -20.08
CA LYS A 15 -14.38 6.13 -21.00
C LYS A 15 -13.16 7.05 -20.80
N PRO A 16 -11.94 6.53 -20.55
CA PRO A 16 -10.71 7.31 -20.60
C PRO A 16 -10.21 7.49 -22.03
N ILE A 17 -9.31 8.47 -22.23
CA ILE A 17 -8.38 8.50 -23.36
C ILE A 17 -7.21 7.58 -23.03
N ASP A 18 -6.97 6.58 -23.88
CA ASP A 18 -6.04 5.47 -23.66
C ASP A 18 -4.85 5.44 -24.63
N ASN A 19 -4.83 6.35 -25.61
CA ASN A 19 -3.73 6.55 -26.56
C ASN A 19 -3.06 7.92 -26.36
N SER A 20 -1.72 7.96 -26.44
CA SER A 20 -0.95 9.20 -26.32
C SER A 20 -1.15 10.16 -27.49
N GLU A 21 -1.35 9.64 -28.71
CA GLU A 21 -1.58 10.48 -29.89
C GLU A 21 -2.86 11.29 -29.73
N ASP A 22 -3.90 10.71 -29.10
CA ASP A 22 -5.16 11.39 -28.84
C ASP A 22 -5.01 12.53 -27.83
N LEU A 23 -4.17 12.34 -26.81
CA LEU A 23 -3.82 13.40 -25.88
C LEU A 23 -3.07 14.52 -26.59
N ASP A 24 -2.15 14.19 -27.49
CA ASP A 24 -1.39 15.19 -28.23
C ASP A 24 -2.24 15.90 -29.28
N ARG A 25 -3.20 15.23 -29.92
CA ARG A 25 -4.22 15.87 -30.78
C ARG A 25 -5.05 16.89 -30.01
N ILE A 26 -5.49 16.58 -28.80
CA ILE A 26 -6.21 17.55 -27.96
C ILE A 26 -5.30 18.69 -27.55
N ARG A 27 -4.05 18.41 -27.10
CA ARG A 27 -3.08 19.45 -26.74
C ARG A 27 -2.85 20.41 -27.89
N GLU A 28 -2.67 19.90 -29.11
CA GLU A 28 -2.46 20.72 -30.29
C GLU A 28 -3.71 21.56 -30.60
N LEU A 29 -4.91 20.98 -30.52
CA LEU A 29 -6.17 21.69 -30.71
C LEU A 29 -6.32 22.89 -29.75
N VAL A 30 -5.91 22.74 -28.48
CA VAL A 30 -6.04 23.80 -27.47
C VAL A 30 -4.76 24.62 -27.24
N ARG A 31 -3.70 24.35 -28.01
CA ARG A 31 -2.35 24.91 -27.79
C ARG A 31 -2.32 26.44 -27.75
N SER A 32 -3.09 27.08 -28.62
CA SER A 32 -3.20 28.55 -28.70
C SER A 32 -4.01 29.17 -27.56
N LYS A 33 -4.80 28.38 -26.84
CA LYS A 33 -5.66 28.80 -25.73
C LYS A 33 -5.02 28.35 -24.41
N THR A 34 -4.02 29.08 -23.94
CA THR A 34 -3.22 28.72 -22.74
C THR A 34 -4.03 28.37 -21.50
N ARG A 35 -5.18 29.02 -21.26
CA ARG A 35 -6.11 28.65 -20.17
C ARG A 35 -6.71 27.26 -20.35
N ASP A 36 -7.11 26.93 -21.57
CA ASP A 36 -7.78 25.69 -21.91
C ASP A 36 -6.76 24.54 -21.96
N LEU A 37 -5.55 24.81 -22.47
CA LEU A 37 -4.40 23.89 -22.36
C LEU A 37 -4.02 23.62 -20.90
N LEU A 38 -3.99 24.64 -20.04
CA LEU A 38 -3.68 24.47 -18.61
C LEU A 38 -4.73 23.61 -17.91
N LEU A 39 -6.01 23.80 -18.26
CA LEU A 39 -7.10 22.97 -17.74
C LEU A 39 -6.92 21.51 -18.15
N PHE A 40 -6.56 21.28 -19.42
CA PHE A 40 -6.31 19.94 -19.94
C PHE A 40 -5.13 19.27 -19.22
N ASP A 41 -3.95 19.91 -19.20
CA ASP A 41 -2.74 19.35 -18.61
C ASP A 41 -2.92 19.06 -17.12
N LEU A 42 -3.49 19.99 -16.34
CA LEU A 42 -3.75 19.76 -14.92
C LEU A 42 -4.74 18.61 -14.71
N ALA A 43 -5.78 18.49 -15.54
CA ALA A 43 -6.76 17.42 -15.40
C ALA A 43 -6.17 16.02 -15.66
N VAL A 44 -5.25 15.91 -16.63
CA VAL A 44 -4.61 14.63 -17.00
C VAL A 44 -3.33 14.32 -16.23
N GLU A 45 -2.73 15.29 -15.52
CA GLU A 45 -1.50 15.11 -14.72
C GLU A 45 -1.75 15.05 -13.20
N THR A 46 -2.82 15.64 -12.68
CA THR A 46 -3.07 15.70 -11.22
C THR A 46 -4.13 14.72 -10.72
N GLY A 47 -5.04 14.26 -11.58
CA GLY A 47 -6.17 13.41 -11.18
C GLY A 47 -7.18 14.07 -10.23
N ALA A 48 -7.04 15.38 -10.00
CA ALA A 48 -7.82 16.10 -9.00
C ALA A 48 -9.33 16.12 -9.34
N PRO A 49 -10.21 16.10 -8.33
CA PRO A 49 -11.64 16.30 -8.55
C PRO A 49 -11.91 17.60 -9.31
N ALA A 50 -12.71 17.53 -10.38
CA ALA A 50 -13.02 18.67 -11.25
C ALA A 50 -13.48 19.94 -10.48
N LYS A 51 -14.24 19.79 -9.41
CA LYS A 51 -14.69 20.91 -8.57
C LYS A 51 -13.52 21.63 -7.85
N GLN A 52 -12.49 20.90 -7.44
CA GLN A 52 -11.31 21.48 -6.79
C GLN A 52 -10.40 22.12 -7.83
N LEU A 53 -10.16 21.44 -8.95
CA LEU A 53 -9.33 21.94 -10.03
C LEU A 53 -9.86 23.28 -10.57
N LEU A 54 -11.17 23.42 -10.75
CA LEU A 54 -11.79 24.67 -11.21
C LEU A 54 -11.70 25.82 -10.19
N ARG A 55 -11.41 25.53 -8.91
CA ARG A 55 -11.26 26.52 -7.85
C ARG A 55 -9.82 26.98 -7.62
N LEU A 56 -8.86 26.41 -8.34
CA LEU A 56 -7.46 26.83 -8.26
C LEU A 56 -7.30 28.31 -8.61
N LYS A 57 -6.49 28.99 -7.79
CA LYS A 57 -6.04 30.36 -8.00
C LYS A 57 -4.62 30.38 -8.55
N VAL A 58 -4.24 31.51 -9.14
CA VAL A 58 -2.87 31.73 -9.65
C VAL A 58 -1.84 31.50 -8.55
N GLY A 59 -2.10 31.99 -7.33
CA GLY A 59 -1.23 31.81 -6.19
C GLY A 59 -1.01 30.36 -5.75
N ASP A 60 -1.90 29.42 -6.12
CA ASP A 60 -1.77 28.01 -5.76
C ASP A 60 -0.67 27.29 -6.55
N LEU A 61 -0.31 27.82 -7.72
CA LEU A 61 0.74 27.28 -8.60
C LEU A 61 1.97 28.20 -8.67
N TYR A 62 1.83 29.45 -8.24
CA TYR A 62 2.90 30.44 -8.33
C TYR A 62 4.12 30.03 -7.51
N LYS A 63 5.30 30.04 -8.14
CA LYS A 63 6.60 29.62 -7.59
C LYS A 63 6.73 28.12 -7.25
N LEU A 64 5.74 27.29 -7.58
CA LEU A 64 5.91 25.84 -7.47
C LEU A 64 6.84 25.34 -8.58
N LYS A 65 7.72 24.40 -8.25
CA LYS A 65 8.58 23.68 -9.19
C LYS A 65 7.91 22.39 -9.65
N VAL A 66 8.41 21.81 -10.73
CA VAL A 66 7.99 20.47 -11.18
C VAL A 66 8.21 19.46 -10.05
N GLY A 67 7.17 18.69 -9.73
CA GLY A 67 7.15 17.73 -8.63
C GLY A 67 6.66 18.28 -7.29
N ASP A 68 6.54 19.61 -7.13
CA ASP A 68 6.00 20.20 -5.91
C ASP A 68 4.52 19.88 -5.74
N ARG A 69 4.07 19.81 -4.49
CA ARG A 69 2.67 19.50 -4.15
C ARG A 69 1.80 20.75 -4.30
N ILE A 70 0.62 20.57 -4.89
CA ILE A 70 -0.41 21.62 -4.96
C ILE A 70 -1.29 21.53 -3.71
N SER A 71 -0.93 22.27 -2.67
CA SER A 71 -1.54 22.16 -1.34
C SER A 71 -3.07 22.35 -1.33
N SER A 72 -3.61 23.18 -2.22
CA SER A 72 -5.05 23.44 -2.33
C SER A 72 -5.87 22.27 -2.91
N LEU A 73 -5.20 21.24 -3.43
CA LEU A 73 -5.81 20.00 -3.93
C LEU A 73 -5.67 18.82 -2.95
N LEU A 74 -5.10 19.04 -1.76
CA LEU A 74 -5.03 18.01 -0.73
C LEU A 74 -6.38 17.88 0.00
N ASN A 75 -6.80 16.65 0.32
CA ASN A 75 -7.96 16.44 1.19
C ASN A 75 -7.61 16.70 2.67
N LYS A 76 -8.63 16.96 3.51
CA LYS A 76 -8.47 17.28 4.95
C LYS A 76 -7.76 16.18 5.77
N GLU A 77 -7.64 14.97 5.23
CA GLU A 77 -7.14 13.78 5.95
C GLU A 77 -5.83 13.22 5.36
N GLY A 78 -5.26 13.84 4.32
CA GLY A 78 -4.06 13.34 3.63
C GLY A 78 -4.19 11.96 2.97
N LYS A 79 -5.42 11.44 2.79
CA LYS A 79 -5.69 10.06 2.34
C LYS A 79 -5.64 9.85 0.82
N GLU A 80 -5.80 10.91 0.02
CA GLU A 80 -5.60 10.83 -1.43
C GLU A 80 -4.13 11.15 -1.75
N LYS A 81 -3.57 10.52 -2.80
CA LYS A 81 -2.19 10.82 -3.22
C LYS A 81 -2.05 12.33 -3.46
N PRO A 82 -1.00 12.97 -2.93
CA PRO A 82 -0.83 14.41 -3.11
C PRO A 82 -0.71 14.74 -4.59
N ALA A 83 -1.57 15.62 -5.10
CA ALA A 83 -1.48 16.15 -6.46
C ALA A 83 -0.19 16.96 -6.59
N THR A 84 0.70 16.55 -7.49
CA THR A 84 1.97 17.22 -7.78
C THR A 84 1.90 17.96 -9.11
N LEU A 85 2.63 19.05 -9.23
CA LEU A 85 2.73 19.81 -10.47
C LEU A 85 3.60 19.05 -11.49
N GLY A 86 3.00 18.61 -12.59
CA GLY A 86 3.71 17.95 -13.69
C GLY A 86 4.46 18.93 -14.59
N LEU A 87 5.37 18.40 -15.42
CA LEU A 87 6.19 19.19 -16.33
C LEU A 87 5.33 19.97 -17.34
N LYS A 88 4.33 19.34 -17.98
CA LYS A 88 3.49 20.03 -18.97
C LYS A 88 2.62 21.09 -18.31
N SER A 89 2.03 20.78 -17.15
CA SER A 89 1.28 21.78 -16.36
C SER A 89 2.14 22.98 -15.97
N HIS A 90 3.41 22.77 -15.59
CA HIS A 90 4.34 23.85 -15.26
C HIS A 90 4.64 24.72 -16.48
N GLU A 91 5.06 24.13 -17.61
CA GLU A 91 5.36 24.86 -18.85
C GLU A 91 4.15 25.64 -19.37
N THR A 92 2.96 25.03 -19.31
CA THR A 92 1.72 25.67 -19.73
C THR A 92 1.33 26.80 -18.77
N PHE A 93 1.57 26.65 -17.46
CA PHE A 93 1.32 27.70 -16.47
C PHE A 93 2.24 28.91 -16.71
N ASP A 94 3.53 28.70 -17.01
CA ASP A 94 4.45 29.78 -17.34
C ASP A 94 3.99 30.55 -18.58
N LYS A 95 3.57 29.86 -19.64
CA LYS A 95 2.99 30.48 -20.84
C LYS A 95 1.72 31.26 -20.51
N PHE A 96 0.85 30.72 -19.66
CA PHE A 96 -0.36 31.40 -19.20
C PHE A 96 -0.04 32.69 -18.43
N MET A 97 0.94 32.65 -17.53
CA MET A 97 1.40 33.82 -16.77
C MET A 97 2.00 34.90 -17.67
N ALA A 98 2.82 34.50 -18.65
CA ALA A 98 3.42 35.42 -19.61
C ALA A 98 2.37 36.12 -20.49
N GLN A 99 1.33 35.40 -20.93
CA GLN A 99 0.30 35.94 -21.83
C GLN A 99 -0.80 36.74 -21.12
N LYS A 100 -1.25 36.30 -19.94
CA LYS A 100 -2.43 36.88 -19.28
C LYS A 100 -2.09 37.79 -18.11
N LYS A 101 -0.89 37.66 -17.51
CA LYS A 101 -0.43 38.41 -16.33
C LYS A 101 -1.51 38.61 -15.24
N PRO A 102 -2.20 37.55 -14.80
CA PRO A 102 -3.27 37.67 -13.82
C PRO A 102 -2.73 37.92 -12.40
N GLN A 103 -3.55 38.55 -11.54
CA GLN A 103 -3.25 38.70 -10.12
C GLN A 103 -3.26 37.35 -9.38
N LEU A 104 -2.44 37.20 -8.33
CA LEU A 104 -2.31 35.93 -7.58
C LEU A 104 -3.65 35.41 -7.00
N GLY A 105 -4.55 36.32 -6.59
CA GLY A 105 -5.87 35.95 -6.05
C GLY A 105 -6.90 35.52 -7.09
N ALA A 106 -6.59 35.68 -8.39
CA ALA A 106 -7.49 35.34 -9.49
C ALA A 106 -7.61 33.82 -9.66
N PHE A 107 -8.81 33.31 -9.95
CA PHE A 107 -8.98 31.93 -10.41
C PHE A 107 -8.23 31.70 -11.73
N LEU A 108 -7.61 30.52 -11.88
CA LEU A 108 -7.00 30.11 -13.15
C LEU A 108 -8.06 29.98 -14.25
N PHE A 109 -9.22 29.43 -13.90
CA PHE A 109 -10.30 29.12 -14.83
C PHE A 109 -11.49 30.05 -14.63
N LYS A 110 -11.32 31.36 -14.85
CA LYS A 110 -12.44 32.33 -14.72
C LYS A 110 -13.56 32.10 -15.73
N SER A 111 -14.80 32.30 -15.27
CA SER A 111 -15.99 32.44 -16.09
C SER A 111 -15.94 33.72 -16.93
N ARG A 112 -16.64 33.75 -18.06
CA ARG A 112 -16.78 34.96 -18.90
C ARG A 112 -17.71 36.02 -18.28
N LYS A 113 -18.63 35.62 -17.39
CA LYS A 113 -19.68 36.49 -16.82
C LYS A 113 -19.31 37.07 -15.45
N GLY A 114 -18.03 37.13 -15.08
CA GLY A 114 -17.58 37.73 -13.82
C GLY A 114 -16.32 37.09 -13.23
N ASN A 115 -16.03 37.38 -11.96
CA ASN A 115 -14.83 36.91 -11.26
C ASN A 115 -14.93 35.50 -10.67
N ASN A 116 -16.03 34.79 -10.92
CA ASN A 116 -16.23 33.43 -10.43
C ASN A 116 -15.50 32.39 -11.30
N PRO A 117 -15.15 31.21 -10.73
CA PRO A 117 -14.60 30.12 -11.52
C PRO A 117 -15.62 29.59 -12.52
N LEU A 118 -15.14 28.96 -13.58
CA LEU A 118 -15.96 28.29 -14.59
C LEU A 118 -16.81 27.21 -13.90
N SER A 119 -18.11 27.15 -14.22
CA SER A 119 -18.98 26.12 -13.65
C SER A 119 -18.57 24.74 -14.16
N LEU A 120 -18.79 23.71 -13.34
CA LEU A 120 -18.52 22.32 -13.72
C LEU A 120 -19.21 21.94 -15.04
N SER A 121 -20.48 22.34 -15.21
CA SER A 121 -21.24 22.09 -16.44
C SER A 121 -20.68 22.80 -17.67
N SER A 122 -20.11 24.00 -17.51
CA SER A 122 -19.50 24.74 -18.62
C SER A 122 -18.14 24.17 -18.98
N ALA A 123 -17.34 23.82 -17.97
CA ALA A 123 -16.04 23.19 -18.16
C ALA A 123 -16.18 21.80 -18.79
N SER A 124 -17.12 20.97 -18.34
CA SER A 124 -17.36 19.66 -18.96
C SER A 124 -17.84 19.76 -20.41
N ARG A 125 -18.69 20.74 -20.74
CA ARG A 125 -19.10 21.00 -22.15
C ARG A 125 -17.94 21.49 -23.01
N LEU A 126 -17.08 22.36 -22.47
CA LEU A 126 -15.88 22.82 -23.16
C LEU A 126 -14.98 21.64 -23.53
N VAL A 127 -14.69 20.76 -22.57
CA VAL A 127 -13.87 19.57 -22.76
C VAL A 127 -14.53 18.58 -23.73
N ALA A 128 -15.84 18.35 -23.62
CA ALA A 128 -16.57 17.52 -24.56
C ALA A 128 -16.51 18.08 -26.00
N GLY A 129 -16.47 19.40 -26.15
CA GLY A 129 -16.24 20.06 -27.43
C GLY A 129 -14.86 19.78 -28.02
N TRP A 130 -13.82 19.61 -27.20
CA TRP A 130 -12.49 19.20 -27.67
C TRP A 130 -12.53 17.76 -28.21
N PHE A 131 -13.13 16.85 -27.45
CA PHE A 131 -13.28 15.45 -27.85
C PHE A 131 -14.00 15.31 -29.20
N LYS A 132 -15.10 16.04 -29.39
CA LYS A 132 -15.82 16.05 -30.67
C LYS A 132 -14.95 16.54 -31.83
N GLN A 133 -14.14 17.58 -31.63
CA GLN A 133 -13.26 18.12 -32.68
C GLN A 133 -12.08 17.20 -33.00
N THR A 134 -11.62 16.40 -32.04
CA THR A 134 -10.57 15.40 -32.25
C THR A 134 -11.08 14.02 -32.65
N GLY A 135 -12.40 13.86 -32.86
CA GLY A 135 -13.02 12.58 -33.25
C GLY A 135 -13.04 11.53 -32.14
N LEU A 136 -13.09 11.95 -30.86
CA LEU A 136 -13.15 11.07 -29.70
C LEU A 136 -14.60 10.91 -29.21
N ASP A 137 -15.24 9.83 -29.63
CA ASP A 137 -16.63 9.54 -29.25
C ASP A 137 -16.75 8.77 -27.93
N GLY A 138 -17.84 9.04 -27.21
CA GLY A 138 -18.20 8.37 -25.96
C GLY A 138 -17.50 8.90 -24.70
N MET A 139 -16.78 10.01 -24.80
CA MET A 139 -16.09 10.65 -23.67
C MET A 139 -17.03 11.57 -22.87
N ASN A 140 -16.86 11.62 -21.55
CA ASN A 140 -17.69 12.38 -20.60
C ASN A 140 -16.93 13.58 -20.00
N GLY A 141 -16.52 14.52 -20.86
CA GLY A 141 -15.89 15.79 -20.47
C GLY A 141 -14.74 15.63 -19.47
N LEU A 142 -14.76 16.41 -18.38
CA LEU A 142 -13.73 16.39 -17.34
C LEU A 142 -13.59 15.04 -16.63
N LEU A 143 -14.65 14.22 -16.59
CA LEU A 143 -14.57 12.89 -15.96
C LEU A 143 -13.67 11.95 -16.78
N SER A 144 -13.72 12.04 -18.11
CA SER A 144 -12.82 11.27 -18.98
C SER A 144 -11.36 11.68 -18.81
N LEU A 145 -11.06 12.98 -18.66
CA LEU A 145 -9.68 13.44 -18.40
C LEU A 145 -9.15 12.93 -17.06
N ARG A 146 -9.97 12.95 -16.01
CA ARG A 146 -9.59 12.37 -14.72
C ARG A 146 -9.34 10.86 -14.84
N LYS A 147 -10.20 10.15 -15.58
CA LYS A 147 -10.04 8.71 -15.81
C LYS A 147 -8.77 8.39 -16.60
N THR A 148 -8.36 9.26 -17.54
CA THR A 148 -7.08 9.17 -18.24
C THR A 148 -5.88 9.26 -17.30
N TRP A 149 -5.90 10.14 -16.30
CA TRP A 149 -4.82 10.17 -15.30
C TRP A 149 -4.74 8.86 -14.52
N GLU A 150 -5.88 8.29 -14.12
CA GLU A 150 -5.92 6.99 -13.43
C GLU A 150 -5.28 5.90 -14.30
N LEU A 151 -5.61 5.86 -15.60
CA LEU A 151 -5.02 4.93 -16.57
C LEU A 151 -3.50 5.15 -16.74
N ASN A 152 -3.06 6.40 -16.83
CA ASN A 152 -1.64 6.73 -17.03
C ASN A 152 -0.78 6.42 -15.78
N GLN A 153 -1.34 6.54 -14.57
CA GLN A 153 -0.66 6.10 -13.35
C GLN A 153 -0.44 4.59 -13.33
N ASP A 154 -1.44 3.83 -13.78
CA ASP A 154 -1.34 2.38 -13.90
C ASP A 154 -0.27 2.00 -14.94
N GLN A 155 -0.23 2.68 -16.10
CA GLN A 155 0.80 2.47 -17.13
C GLN A 155 2.22 2.89 -16.69
N ALA A 156 2.37 3.99 -15.95
CA ALA A 156 3.68 4.45 -15.46
C ALA A 156 4.24 3.49 -14.38
N TYR A 157 3.37 2.99 -13.50
CA TYR A 157 3.72 1.95 -12.54
C TYR A 157 4.10 0.63 -13.24
N GLN A 158 3.38 0.26 -14.30
CA GLN A 158 3.73 -0.90 -15.14
C GLN A 158 5.08 -0.73 -15.83
N LYS A 159 5.37 0.43 -16.46
CA LYS A 159 6.68 0.71 -17.07
C LYS A 159 7.81 0.61 -16.05
N GLN A 160 7.58 1.08 -14.82
CA GLN A 160 8.58 1.00 -13.76
C GLN A 160 8.82 -0.45 -13.29
N GLN A 161 7.78 -1.31 -13.28
CA GLN A 161 7.94 -2.75 -13.04
C GLN A 161 8.59 -3.49 -14.22
N VAL A 162 8.34 -3.07 -15.46
CA VAL A 162 8.97 -3.63 -16.68
C VAL A 162 10.45 -3.27 -16.72
N ILE A 163 10.83 -2.01 -16.45
CA ILE A 163 12.24 -1.62 -16.35
C ILE A 163 12.95 -2.42 -15.25
N MET A 164 12.31 -2.58 -14.09
CA MET A 164 12.84 -3.43 -13.01
C MET A 164 12.90 -4.93 -13.37
N ALA A 165 12.11 -5.39 -14.34
CA ALA A 165 12.12 -6.77 -14.83
C ALA A 165 13.13 -6.99 -15.98
N GLU A 166 13.29 -6.00 -16.86
CA GLU A 166 14.28 -5.96 -17.94
C GLU A 166 15.71 -5.90 -17.37
N GLU A 167 15.92 -5.16 -16.27
CA GLU A 167 17.19 -5.14 -15.54
C GLU A 167 17.53 -6.48 -14.87
N ASN A 168 16.55 -7.40 -14.71
CA ASN A 168 16.72 -8.69 -14.02
C ASN A 168 16.58 -9.92 -14.93
N GLY A 169 16.57 -9.75 -16.25
CA GLY A 169 16.76 -10.81 -17.24
C GLY A 169 16.01 -12.13 -17.01
N ALA A 170 14.69 -12.17 -17.22
CA ALA A 170 13.96 -13.33 -17.80
C ALA A 170 12.43 -13.11 -17.94
N SER A 171 11.92 -13.19 -19.19
CA SER A 171 10.81 -14.07 -19.65
C SER A 171 10.16 -13.52 -20.94
N SER A 172 10.02 -14.36 -21.97
CA SER A 172 9.40 -14.02 -23.27
C SER A 172 7.86 -14.12 -23.27
N TYR A 173 7.22 -14.20 -22.09
CA TYR A 173 5.77 -14.31 -21.96
C TYR A 173 5.14 -12.94 -21.74
N THR A 174 4.43 -12.42 -22.74
CA THR A 174 3.60 -11.21 -22.63
C THR A 174 2.21 -11.57 -22.10
N ALA A 175 2.08 -11.57 -20.78
CA ALA A 175 0.78 -11.70 -20.11
C ALA A 175 -0.08 -10.44 -20.36
N ASN A 176 -1.33 -10.61 -20.79
CA ASN A 176 -2.30 -9.50 -20.80
C ASN A 176 -2.64 -9.07 -19.36
N SER A 177 -2.59 -7.76 -19.09
CA SER A 177 -2.81 -7.21 -17.75
C SER A 177 -4.27 -7.33 -17.30
N ILE A 178 -4.52 -8.03 -16.21
CA ILE A 178 -5.73 -7.87 -15.39
C ILE A 178 -5.34 -6.95 -14.23
N GLN A 179 -5.66 -5.65 -14.31
CA GLN A 179 -5.57 -4.77 -13.14
C GLN A 179 -6.89 -4.02 -12.93
N THR A 180 -7.53 -4.38 -11.82
CA THR A 180 -7.97 -3.39 -10.84
C THR A 180 -7.19 -3.71 -9.56
N LYS A 181 -6.97 -2.76 -8.64
CA LYS A 181 -6.98 -3.15 -7.22
C LYS A 181 -8.39 -3.64 -6.97
N THR A 182 -8.60 -4.91 -7.29
CA THR A 182 -9.89 -5.57 -7.28
C THR A 182 -10.45 -5.48 -5.87
N ALA A 183 -11.77 -5.47 -5.72
CA ALA A 183 -12.39 -5.70 -4.42
C ALA A 183 -11.77 -6.93 -3.72
N GLN A 184 -11.27 -7.91 -4.48
CA GLN A 184 -10.48 -9.04 -4.02
C GLN A 184 -9.18 -8.64 -3.29
N GLU A 185 -8.37 -7.70 -3.77
CA GLU A 185 -7.13 -7.28 -3.07
C GLU A 185 -7.44 -6.59 -1.75
N LEU A 186 -8.49 -5.76 -1.71
CA LEU A 186 -8.93 -5.11 -0.46
C LEU A 186 -9.48 -6.14 0.54
N VAL A 187 -10.28 -7.09 0.06
CA VAL A 187 -10.79 -8.19 0.90
C VAL A 187 -9.67 -9.08 1.40
N TYR A 188 -8.69 -9.41 0.54
CA TYR A 188 -7.51 -10.18 0.92
C TYR A 188 -6.77 -9.48 2.06
N LYS A 189 -6.46 -8.18 1.93
CA LYS A 189 -5.74 -7.44 2.96
C LYS A 189 -6.51 -7.32 4.26
N GLU A 190 -7.82 -7.10 4.22
CA GLU A 190 -8.62 -7.03 5.45
C GLU A 190 -8.65 -8.39 6.16
N LEU A 191 -8.86 -9.49 5.42
CA LEU A 191 -8.87 -10.84 6.01
C LEU A 191 -7.49 -11.23 6.54
N GLU A 192 -6.42 -10.96 5.79
CA GLU A 192 -5.03 -11.16 6.23
C GLU A 192 -4.76 -10.41 7.54
N GLN A 193 -5.10 -9.12 7.60
CA GLN A 193 -4.92 -8.31 8.81
C GLN A 193 -5.82 -8.77 9.96
N ALA A 194 -7.04 -9.21 9.69
CA ALA A 194 -7.94 -9.72 10.71
C ALA A 194 -7.42 -11.03 11.32
N ILE A 195 -6.84 -11.92 10.52
CA ILE A 195 -6.19 -13.15 11.00
C ILE A 195 -4.92 -12.79 11.78
N VAL A 196 -3.98 -12.03 11.17
CA VAL A 196 -2.69 -11.66 11.79
C VAL A 196 -2.87 -10.97 13.15
N LYS A 197 -3.85 -10.07 13.28
CA LYS A 197 -4.16 -9.37 14.54
C LYS A 197 -5.00 -10.19 15.53
N GLY A 198 -5.28 -11.46 15.21
CA GLY A 198 -6.10 -12.35 16.04
C GLY A 198 -7.57 -11.93 16.19
N ARG A 199 -8.08 -11.07 15.30
CA ARG A 199 -9.52 -10.71 15.25
C ARG A 199 -10.34 -11.90 14.71
N LEU A 200 -9.81 -12.58 13.71
CA LEU A 200 -10.26 -13.92 13.30
C LEU A 200 -9.36 -14.93 14.01
N ARG A 201 -9.95 -15.79 14.85
CA ARG A 201 -9.19 -16.71 15.71
C ARG A 201 -8.74 -17.94 14.93
N PRO A 202 -7.59 -18.55 15.25
CA PRO A 202 -7.24 -19.87 14.77
C PRO A 202 -8.40 -20.87 14.98
N GLY A 203 -8.70 -21.69 13.98
CA GLY A 203 -9.83 -22.63 14.00
C GLY A 203 -11.19 -22.01 13.69
N GLU A 204 -11.33 -20.67 13.64
CA GLU A 204 -12.60 -20.02 13.35
C GLU A 204 -13.11 -20.34 11.94
N LYS A 205 -14.39 -20.69 11.82
CA LYS A 205 -15.04 -20.94 10.53
C LYS A 205 -15.33 -19.63 9.81
N LEU A 206 -14.83 -19.51 8.59
CA LEU A 206 -15.08 -18.38 7.70
C LEU A 206 -16.26 -18.71 6.76
N VAL A 207 -17.35 -17.95 6.89
CA VAL A 207 -18.53 -18.10 6.03
C VAL A 207 -18.50 -17.01 4.95
N THR A 208 -18.25 -17.40 3.70
CA THR A 208 -18.09 -16.50 2.55
C THR A 208 -19.25 -15.51 2.39
N GLU A 209 -20.50 -15.96 2.51
CA GLU A 209 -21.71 -15.13 2.46
C GLU A 209 -21.72 -14.05 3.54
N LYS A 210 -21.30 -14.39 4.77
CA LYS A 210 -21.27 -13.47 5.90
C LYS A 210 -20.18 -12.41 5.70
N LEU A 211 -18.98 -12.83 5.30
CA LEU A 211 -17.87 -11.93 5.03
C LEU A 211 -18.18 -10.95 3.89
N ALA A 212 -18.77 -11.44 2.80
CA ALA A 212 -19.18 -10.59 1.66
C ALA A 212 -20.14 -9.47 2.11
N ARG A 213 -21.17 -9.82 2.89
CA ARG A 213 -22.13 -8.86 3.44
C ARG A 213 -21.50 -7.86 4.41
N GLN A 214 -20.62 -8.31 5.30
CA GLN A 214 -19.93 -7.42 6.25
C GLN A 214 -19.00 -6.43 5.55
N MET A 215 -18.37 -6.85 4.45
CA MET A 215 -17.41 -6.03 3.69
C MET A 215 -18.07 -5.23 2.55
N GLY A 216 -19.39 -5.30 2.40
CA GLY A 216 -20.12 -4.58 1.34
C GLY A 216 -19.71 -4.99 -0.07
N THR A 217 -19.37 -6.27 -0.29
CA THR A 217 -18.85 -6.80 -1.55
C THR A 217 -19.59 -8.07 -1.99
N SER A 218 -19.30 -8.58 -3.20
CA SER A 218 -19.87 -9.84 -3.69
C SER A 218 -19.06 -11.07 -3.23
N ARG A 219 -19.60 -12.28 -3.42
CA ARG A 219 -18.95 -13.53 -2.95
C ARG A 219 -17.67 -13.89 -3.72
N ILE A 220 -17.57 -13.48 -4.98
CA ILE A 220 -16.43 -13.79 -5.87
C ILE A 220 -15.10 -13.25 -5.31
N PRO A 221 -14.96 -11.94 -5.00
CA PRO A 221 -13.71 -11.41 -4.45
C PRO A 221 -13.34 -12.00 -3.09
N VAL A 222 -14.33 -12.39 -2.27
CA VAL A 222 -14.09 -13.08 -1.00
C VAL A 222 -13.54 -14.49 -1.24
N ARG A 223 -14.12 -15.26 -2.15
CA ARG A 223 -13.65 -16.61 -2.49
C ARG A 223 -12.23 -16.58 -3.05
N GLU A 224 -11.92 -15.62 -3.92
CA GLU A 224 -10.58 -15.45 -4.48
C GLU A 224 -9.55 -15.01 -3.43
N ALA A 225 -9.95 -14.13 -2.51
CA ALA A 225 -9.11 -13.76 -1.36
C ALA A 225 -8.83 -14.98 -0.47
N ILE A 226 -9.85 -15.81 -0.20
CA ILE A 226 -9.69 -17.07 0.56
C ILE A 226 -8.70 -18.01 -0.13
N GLY A 227 -8.77 -18.20 -1.46
CA GLY A 227 -7.81 -19.03 -2.18
C GLY A 227 -6.36 -18.54 -2.06
N ARG A 228 -6.16 -17.21 -2.00
CA ARG A 228 -4.83 -16.62 -1.75
C ARG A 228 -4.37 -16.80 -0.30
N LEU A 229 -5.27 -16.70 0.65
CA LEU A 229 -4.99 -16.97 2.06
C LEU A 229 -4.63 -18.44 2.27
N GLU A 230 -5.31 -19.35 1.58
CA GLU A 230 -5.02 -20.78 1.60
C GLU A 230 -3.63 -21.08 1.05
N ALA A 231 -3.27 -20.48 -0.10
CA ALA A 231 -1.93 -20.62 -0.68
C ALA A 231 -0.79 -20.15 0.26
N ARG A 232 -1.13 -19.32 1.27
CA ARG A 232 -0.21 -18.83 2.31
C ARG A 232 -0.43 -19.47 3.67
N ASN A 233 -1.24 -20.54 3.74
CA ASN A 233 -1.59 -21.27 4.96
C ASN A 233 -2.29 -20.43 6.05
N PHE A 234 -2.89 -19.29 5.73
CA PHE A 234 -3.71 -18.54 6.69
C PHE A 234 -5.05 -19.20 6.98
N VAL A 235 -5.56 -19.96 6.00
CA VAL A 235 -6.83 -20.71 6.11
C VAL A 235 -6.64 -22.11 5.52
N LYS A 236 -7.50 -23.04 5.93
CA LYS A 236 -7.65 -24.37 5.35
C LYS A 236 -9.02 -24.46 4.70
N VAL A 237 -9.08 -24.82 3.41
CA VAL A 237 -10.33 -25.12 2.73
C VAL A 237 -10.54 -26.63 2.73
N GLN A 238 -11.62 -27.09 3.36
CA GLN A 238 -11.95 -28.52 3.43
C GLN A 238 -13.20 -28.81 2.59
N PRO A 239 -13.15 -29.79 1.67
CA PRO A 239 -14.32 -30.20 0.91
C PRO A 239 -15.51 -30.51 1.83
N LYS A 240 -16.67 -29.92 1.55
CA LYS A 240 -17.93 -30.04 2.33
C LYS A 240 -17.91 -29.48 3.77
N LYS A 241 -16.74 -29.16 4.34
CA LYS A 241 -16.60 -28.63 5.71
C LYS A 241 -16.40 -27.11 5.78
N GLY A 242 -16.14 -26.48 4.63
CA GLY A 242 -16.00 -25.03 4.50
C GLY A 242 -14.56 -24.56 4.71
N VAL A 243 -14.41 -23.30 5.13
CA VAL A 243 -13.12 -22.63 5.29
C VAL A 243 -12.90 -22.37 6.77
N THR A 244 -11.74 -22.72 7.30
CA THR A 244 -11.35 -22.40 8.68
C THR A 244 -10.03 -21.65 8.70
N VAL A 245 -9.86 -20.71 9.62
CA VAL A 245 -8.54 -20.11 9.90
C VAL A 245 -7.60 -21.23 10.34
N SER A 246 -6.38 -21.24 9.79
CA SER A 246 -5.40 -22.25 10.12
C SER A 246 -5.06 -22.23 11.60
N GLU A 247 -4.91 -23.43 12.15
CA GLU A 247 -4.49 -23.65 13.52
C GLU A 247 -3.16 -24.40 13.54
N LEU A 248 -2.23 -23.88 14.34
CA LEU A 248 -0.94 -24.43 14.70
C LEU A 248 -1.06 -25.20 16.01
N SER A 249 -0.57 -26.44 16.00
CA SER A 249 -0.31 -27.19 17.23
C SER A 249 0.97 -26.68 17.92
N GLU A 250 1.20 -27.09 19.16
CA GLU A 250 2.48 -26.84 19.86
C GLU A 250 3.67 -27.36 19.05
N LYS A 251 3.52 -28.54 18.44
CA LYS A 251 4.56 -29.12 17.58
C LYS A 251 4.88 -28.21 16.40
N ASN A 252 3.86 -27.62 15.77
CA ASN A 252 4.05 -26.69 14.66
C ASN A 252 4.71 -25.39 15.11
N LEU A 253 4.36 -24.83 16.28
CA LEU A 253 5.01 -23.64 16.81
C LEU A 253 6.51 -23.87 17.07
N LYS A 254 6.87 -25.05 17.60
CA LYS A 254 8.28 -25.42 17.81
C LYS A 254 9.04 -25.60 16.50
N GLU A 255 8.42 -26.24 15.52
CA GLU A 255 8.99 -26.41 14.18
C GLU A 255 9.23 -25.05 13.50
N ILE A 256 8.23 -24.17 13.53
CA ILE A 256 8.35 -22.81 13.00
C ILE A 256 9.47 -22.05 13.73
N LEU A 257 9.57 -22.14 15.06
CA LEU A 257 10.68 -21.52 15.80
C LEU A 257 12.04 -22.03 15.31
N GLN A 258 12.21 -23.34 15.07
CA GLN A 258 13.47 -23.89 14.56
C GLN A 258 13.83 -23.29 13.20
N ILE A 259 12.86 -23.20 12.28
CA ILE A 259 13.07 -22.60 10.96
C ILE A 259 13.38 -21.10 11.09
N ARG A 260 12.62 -20.37 11.91
CA ARG A 260 12.82 -18.95 12.20
C ARG A 260 14.22 -18.68 12.75
N LEU A 261 14.71 -19.52 13.67
CA LEU A 261 16.08 -19.41 14.17
C LEU A 261 17.12 -19.54 13.06
N LEU A 262 16.96 -20.47 12.11
CA LEU A 262 17.90 -20.60 10.99
C LEU A 262 17.90 -19.35 10.10
N LEU A 263 16.71 -18.84 9.76
CA LEU A 263 16.55 -17.75 8.80
C LEU A 263 16.82 -16.36 9.41
N GLU A 264 16.26 -16.08 10.58
CA GLU A 264 16.36 -14.76 11.22
C GLU A 264 17.75 -14.49 11.78
N LEU A 265 18.45 -15.53 12.26
CA LEU A 265 19.84 -15.37 12.71
C LEU A 265 20.76 -15.06 11.52
N GLU A 266 20.61 -15.74 10.38
CA GLU A 266 21.39 -15.43 9.17
C GLU A 266 21.14 -13.99 8.70
N ALA A 267 19.87 -13.57 8.66
CA ALA A 267 19.51 -12.18 8.33
C ALA A 267 20.17 -11.19 9.31
N ALA A 268 20.12 -11.47 10.61
CA ALA A 268 20.68 -10.59 11.63
C ALA A 268 22.22 -10.51 11.59
N VAL A 269 22.91 -11.61 11.28
CA VAL A 269 24.38 -11.60 11.06
C VAL A 269 24.72 -10.72 9.87
N LYS A 270 24.05 -10.89 8.72
CA LYS A 270 24.29 -10.05 7.52
C LYS A 270 23.95 -8.59 7.78
N ALA A 271 22.85 -8.33 8.49
CA ALA A 271 22.44 -6.99 8.90
C ALA A 271 23.48 -6.32 9.83
N THR A 272 24.08 -7.08 10.74
CA THR A 272 25.11 -6.59 11.67
C THR A 272 26.34 -6.10 10.91
N LEU A 273 26.82 -6.87 9.95
CA LEU A 273 27.97 -6.48 9.13
C LEU A 273 27.66 -5.22 8.31
N ARG A 274 26.41 -5.08 7.84
CA ARG A 274 25.92 -3.94 7.05
C ARG A 274 25.39 -2.76 7.86
N SER A 275 25.32 -2.84 9.19
CA SER A 275 24.71 -1.78 10.02
C SER A 275 25.45 -0.44 9.85
N ASN A 276 24.71 0.66 9.94
CA ASN A 276 25.25 2.01 9.95
C ASN A 276 24.55 2.82 11.06
N GLU A 277 25.02 4.05 11.29
CA GLU A 277 24.50 4.87 12.38
C GLU A 277 23.00 5.19 12.23
N ASP A 278 22.51 5.41 11.00
CA ASP A 278 21.09 5.64 10.73
C ASP A 278 20.23 4.46 11.19
N THR A 279 20.65 3.22 10.86
CA THR A 279 19.95 2.01 11.29
C THR A 279 20.00 1.85 12.81
N LEU A 280 21.13 2.14 13.45
CA LEU A 280 21.27 2.08 14.91
C LEU A 280 20.38 3.10 15.61
N GLN A 281 20.35 4.36 15.14
CA GLN A 281 19.47 5.40 15.68
C GLN A 281 18.00 5.02 15.53
N ARG A 282 17.61 4.48 14.37
CA ARG A 282 16.25 3.98 14.15
C ARG A 282 15.89 2.86 15.12
N LEU A 283 16.76 1.87 15.30
CA LEU A 283 16.52 0.76 16.23
C LEU A 283 16.44 1.23 17.69
N ARG A 284 17.27 2.19 18.10
CA ARG A 284 17.18 2.80 19.44
C ARG A 284 15.84 3.49 19.66
N LYS A 285 15.37 4.27 18.68
CA LYS A 285 14.06 4.94 18.74
C LYS A 285 12.92 3.92 18.84
N ILE A 286 12.93 2.89 18.00
CA ILE A 286 11.91 1.82 18.02
C ILE A 286 11.93 1.11 19.39
N ASN A 287 13.09 0.78 19.94
CA ASN A 287 13.17 0.12 21.24
C ASN A 287 12.68 1.00 22.39
N SER A 288 12.89 2.32 22.32
CA SER A 288 12.31 3.26 23.29
C SER A 288 10.78 3.25 23.21
N GLN A 289 10.22 3.31 22.00
CA GLN A 289 8.76 3.25 21.81
C GLN A 289 8.18 1.92 22.28
N TYR A 290 8.92 0.82 22.10
CA TYR A 290 8.53 -0.51 22.59
C TYR A 290 8.44 -0.52 24.12
N ALA A 291 9.46 0.01 24.80
CA ALA A 291 9.44 0.13 26.26
C ALA A 291 8.29 1.02 26.77
N ASP A 292 7.99 2.12 26.06
CA ASP A 292 6.85 3.00 26.40
C ASP A 292 5.50 2.29 26.24
N ALA A 293 5.32 1.51 25.16
CA ALA A 293 4.11 0.73 24.93
C ALA A 293 3.92 -0.35 26.01
N GLN A 294 5.02 -1.03 26.39
CA GLN A 294 5.00 -2.00 27.49
C GLN A 294 4.67 -1.35 28.83
N ALA A 295 5.24 -0.18 29.15
CA ALA A 295 4.93 0.56 30.38
C ALA A 295 3.46 0.99 30.48
N LYS A 296 2.80 1.22 29.33
CA LYS A 296 1.37 1.55 29.23
C LYS A 296 0.46 0.32 29.20
N ASN A 297 1.02 -0.89 29.24
CA ASN A 297 0.29 -2.16 29.03
C ASN A 297 -0.48 -2.20 27.70
N ASP A 298 0.02 -1.51 26.67
CA ASP A 298 -0.56 -1.54 25.32
C ASP A 298 0.05 -2.70 24.52
N ALA A 299 -0.52 -3.90 24.70
CA ALA A 299 -0.01 -5.13 24.09
C ALA A 299 -0.03 -5.08 22.54
N ASP A 300 -1.05 -4.44 21.95
CA ASP A 300 -1.17 -4.35 20.50
C ASP A 300 -0.12 -3.43 19.89
N GLU A 301 0.11 -2.27 20.50
CA GLU A 301 1.16 -1.37 20.04
C GLU A 301 2.56 -1.94 20.32
N ALA A 302 2.76 -2.60 21.46
CA ALA A 302 4.01 -3.29 21.77
C ALA A 302 4.34 -4.36 20.72
N LEU A 303 3.38 -5.21 20.32
CA LEU A 303 3.59 -6.21 19.26
C LEU A 303 3.86 -5.59 17.90
N ARG A 304 3.16 -4.50 17.54
CA ARG A 304 3.42 -3.77 16.30
C ARG A 304 4.83 -3.20 16.25
N ILE A 305 5.29 -2.60 17.34
CA ILE A 305 6.64 -2.02 17.45
C ILE A 305 7.70 -3.13 17.49
N ASN A 306 7.42 -4.25 18.15
CA ASN A 306 8.27 -5.44 18.15
C ASN A 306 8.53 -5.94 16.73
N GLU A 307 7.45 -6.13 15.96
CA GLU A 307 7.52 -6.48 14.54
C GLU A 307 8.36 -5.47 13.74
N GLU A 308 8.15 -4.17 13.98
CA GLU A 308 8.93 -3.11 13.33
C GLU A 308 10.43 -3.19 13.66
N PHE A 309 10.78 -3.51 14.91
CA PHE A 309 12.17 -3.69 15.36
C PHE A 309 12.87 -4.80 14.58
N HIS A 310 12.31 -6.01 14.59
CA HIS A 310 12.89 -7.16 13.91
C HIS A 310 12.96 -6.97 12.40
N PHE A 311 11.90 -6.49 11.75
CA PHE A 311 11.94 -6.26 10.30
C PHE A 311 12.85 -5.11 9.90
N THR A 312 13.15 -4.15 10.77
CA THR A 312 14.19 -3.15 10.51
C THR A 312 15.56 -3.82 10.40
N ILE A 313 15.88 -4.77 11.29
CA ILE A 313 17.10 -5.58 11.20
C ILE A 313 17.10 -6.41 9.91
N TYR A 314 16.03 -7.14 9.62
CA TYR A 314 16.01 -8.06 8.48
C TYR A 314 16.08 -7.35 7.12
N ARG A 315 15.53 -6.13 7.00
CA ARG A 315 15.71 -5.30 5.79
C ARG A 315 17.17 -4.88 5.60
N GLN A 316 17.89 -4.60 6.68
CA GLN A 316 19.30 -4.23 6.63
C GLN A 316 20.19 -5.34 6.05
N ALA A 317 19.75 -6.60 6.10
CA ALA A 317 20.47 -7.72 5.50
C ALA A 317 20.57 -7.62 3.96
N GLN A 318 19.67 -6.89 3.30
CA GLN A 318 19.55 -6.78 1.84
C GLN A 318 19.39 -8.14 1.14
N MET A 319 18.62 -9.05 1.76
CA MET A 319 18.33 -10.38 1.22
C MET A 319 16.82 -10.53 0.99
N PRO A 320 16.28 -10.03 -0.15
CA PRO A 320 14.83 -9.91 -0.35
C PRO A 320 14.09 -11.26 -0.34
N ILE A 321 14.71 -12.34 -0.82
CA ILE A 321 14.13 -13.69 -0.80
C ILE A 321 14.03 -14.20 0.64
N LEU A 322 15.12 -14.09 1.41
CA LEU A 322 15.15 -14.47 2.83
C LEU A 322 14.14 -13.65 3.65
N PHE A 323 14.07 -12.34 3.40
CA PHE A 323 13.11 -11.45 4.03
C PHE A 323 11.66 -11.90 3.80
N SER A 324 11.32 -12.28 2.57
CA SER A 324 9.98 -12.80 2.23
C SER A 324 9.66 -14.11 2.98
N MET A 325 10.63 -15.02 3.09
CA MET A 325 10.47 -16.27 3.85
C MET A 325 10.22 -16.00 5.35
N ILE A 326 11.03 -15.11 5.94
CA ILE A 326 10.85 -14.69 7.34
C ILE A 326 9.47 -14.06 7.55
N GLN A 327 9.04 -13.17 6.66
CA GLN A 327 7.75 -12.50 6.76
C GLN A 327 6.58 -13.50 6.72
N ASN A 328 6.66 -14.52 5.87
CA ASN A 328 5.64 -15.57 5.81
C ASN A 328 5.54 -16.39 7.11
N LEU A 329 6.67 -16.66 7.78
CA LEU A 329 6.67 -17.37 9.07
C LEU A 329 6.15 -16.51 10.21
N TRP A 330 6.52 -15.22 10.26
CA TRP A 330 5.97 -14.24 11.19
C TRP A 330 4.44 -14.19 11.10
N ASN A 331 3.93 -14.05 9.88
CA ASN A 331 2.49 -14.01 9.62
C ASN A 331 1.72 -15.23 10.15
N GLN A 332 2.30 -16.43 10.09
CA GLN A 332 1.66 -17.65 10.59
C GLN A 332 1.55 -17.66 12.12
N VAL A 333 2.53 -17.10 12.82
CA VAL A 333 2.56 -17.11 14.29
C VAL A 333 1.91 -15.88 14.92
N SER A 334 1.88 -14.73 14.24
CA SER A 334 1.32 -13.48 14.75
C SER A 334 -0.07 -13.58 15.40
N PRO A 335 -1.06 -14.34 14.86
CA PRO A 335 -2.36 -14.48 15.51
C PRO A 335 -2.25 -14.99 16.95
N TYR A 336 -1.36 -15.96 17.20
CA TYR A 336 -1.13 -16.52 18.52
C TYR A 336 -0.48 -15.51 19.46
N TYR A 337 0.47 -14.74 18.96
CA TYR A 337 1.12 -13.69 19.76
C TYR A 337 0.10 -12.61 20.13
N HIS A 338 -0.69 -12.09 19.17
CA HIS A 338 -1.74 -11.11 19.47
C HIS A 338 -2.79 -11.63 20.45
N ILE A 339 -3.25 -12.87 20.32
CA ILE A 339 -4.26 -13.43 21.23
C ILE A 339 -3.67 -13.64 22.64
N MET A 340 -2.51 -14.29 22.75
CA MET A 340 -1.96 -14.69 24.05
C MET A 340 -1.40 -13.51 24.84
N PHE A 341 -0.78 -12.53 24.17
CA PHE A 341 -0.30 -11.32 24.83
C PHE A 341 -1.44 -10.38 25.25
N ARG A 342 -2.60 -10.40 24.58
CA ARG A 342 -3.81 -9.69 25.06
C ARG A 342 -4.46 -10.35 26.28
N GLN A 343 -4.35 -11.67 26.39
CA GLN A 343 -5.05 -12.47 27.41
C GLN A 343 -4.31 -12.57 28.75
N THR A 344 -3.09 -12.04 28.85
CA THR A 344 -2.24 -12.20 30.02
C THR A 344 -1.83 -10.85 30.59
N LEU A 345 -2.02 -10.69 31.90
CA LEU A 345 -1.44 -9.60 32.69
C LEU A 345 0.04 -9.86 33.06
N PHE A 346 0.57 -11.02 32.66
CA PHE A 346 1.81 -11.62 33.19
C PHE A 346 2.91 -11.78 32.13
N HIS A 347 3.08 -10.79 31.26
CA HIS A 347 4.35 -10.68 30.54
C HIS A 347 5.29 -9.82 31.39
N ASP A 348 6.50 -10.28 31.70
CA ASP A 348 7.51 -9.37 32.27
C ASP A 348 7.83 -8.33 31.19
N PRO A 349 7.39 -7.07 31.34
CA PRO A 349 7.54 -6.04 30.33
C PRO A 349 9.01 -5.73 30.04
N LYS A 350 9.96 -6.24 30.81
CA LYS A 350 11.39 -5.92 30.63
C LYS A 350 12.11 -6.89 29.71
N THR A 351 11.64 -8.13 29.55
CA THR A 351 12.43 -9.20 28.89
C THR A 351 12.76 -8.89 27.43
N GLY A 352 11.77 -8.50 26.62
CA GLY A 352 11.98 -8.15 25.21
C GLY A 352 12.85 -6.91 25.03
N SER A 353 12.61 -5.85 25.82
CA SER A 353 13.35 -4.59 25.72
C SER A 353 14.85 -4.76 26.05
N ILE A 354 15.19 -5.66 26.97
CA ILE A 354 16.57 -6.01 27.32
C ILE A 354 17.24 -6.75 26.15
N SER A 355 16.57 -7.73 25.55
CA SER A 355 17.08 -8.46 24.39
C SER A 355 17.32 -7.50 23.21
N HIS A 356 16.37 -6.63 22.90
CA HIS A 356 16.51 -5.60 21.87
C HIS A 356 17.70 -4.68 22.12
N LYS A 357 17.87 -4.18 23.36
CA LYS A 357 19.03 -3.35 23.72
C LYS A 357 20.35 -4.08 23.45
N LYS A 358 20.43 -5.35 23.82
CA LYS A 358 21.64 -6.16 23.63
C LYS A 358 21.91 -6.49 22.16
N ILE A 359 20.87 -6.65 21.34
CA ILE A 359 20.98 -6.77 19.89
C ILE A 359 21.54 -5.47 19.29
N ILE A 360 21.01 -4.31 19.68
CA ILE A 360 21.50 -3.00 19.22
C ILE A 360 22.99 -2.83 19.59
N GLU A 361 23.36 -3.15 20.84
CA GLU A 361 24.76 -3.11 21.27
C GLU A 361 25.64 -4.02 20.39
N GLY A 362 25.21 -5.26 20.11
CA GLY A 362 25.95 -6.16 19.23
C GLY A 362 26.06 -5.65 17.80
N MET A 363 25.01 -5.00 17.26
CA MET A 363 25.06 -4.38 15.94
C MET A 363 26.00 -3.17 15.87
N ALA A 364 26.08 -2.40 16.95
CA ALA A 364 27.00 -1.25 17.06
C ALA A 364 28.46 -1.70 17.18
N GLU A 365 28.70 -2.75 17.95
CA GLU A 365 30.01 -3.39 18.13
C GLU A 365 30.46 -4.24 16.92
N LYS A 366 29.64 -4.34 15.86
CA LYS A 366 29.85 -5.25 14.73
C LYS A 366 30.09 -6.71 15.16
N ASN A 367 29.41 -7.13 16.23
CA ASN A 367 29.56 -8.45 16.84
C ASN A 367 28.38 -9.38 16.47
N PRO A 368 28.48 -10.17 15.40
CA PRO A 368 27.40 -11.07 14.96
C PRO A 368 27.08 -12.16 15.99
N LEU A 369 28.05 -12.61 16.79
CA LEU A 369 27.81 -13.63 17.82
C LEU A 369 26.93 -13.09 18.95
N LYS A 370 27.16 -11.84 19.37
CA LYS A 370 26.32 -11.16 20.37
C LYS A 370 24.90 -10.99 19.85
N VAL A 371 24.74 -10.54 18.60
CA VAL A 371 23.42 -10.39 17.96
C VAL A 371 22.69 -11.72 17.89
N SER A 372 23.34 -12.78 17.41
CA SER A 372 22.72 -14.11 17.30
C SER A 372 22.31 -14.68 18.65
N LYS A 373 23.14 -14.51 19.69
CA LYS A 373 22.81 -14.96 21.05
C LYS A 373 21.53 -14.32 21.57
N TRP A 374 21.41 -12.99 21.45
CA TRP A 374 20.29 -12.25 22.02
C TRP A 374 19.02 -12.36 21.17
N LEU A 375 19.14 -12.41 19.84
CA LEU A 375 18.01 -12.69 18.97
C LEU A 375 17.45 -14.11 19.18
N LYS A 376 18.33 -15.11 19.32
CA LYS A 376 17.90 -16.47 19.65
C LYS A 376 17.14 -16.51 20.98
N LYS A 377 17.66 -15.83 22.01
CA LYS A 377 17.00 -15.75 23.32
C LYS A 377 15.60 -15.14 23.19
N ASP A 378 15.49 -14.02 22.50
CA ASP A 378 14.23 -13.31 22.31
C ASP A 378 13.14 -14.16 21.61
N LEU A 379 13.51 -14.82 20.51
CA LEU A 379 12.62 -15.70 19.77
C LEU A 379 12.18 -16.94 20.59
N VAL A 380 13.09 -17.50 21.38
CA VAL A 380 12.81 -18.66 22.23
C VAL A 380 11.92 -18.27 23.41
N ASP A 381 12.23 -17.18 24.10
CA ASP A 381 11.46 -16.73 25.27
C ASP A 381 10.01 -16.40 24.87
N SER A 382 9.84 -15.66 23.77
CA SER A 382 8.52 -15.28 23.28
C SER A 382 7.70 -16.49 22.79
N THR A 383 8.33 -17.46 22.13
CA THR A 383 7.64 -18.71 21.74
C THR A 383 7.27 -19.56 22.95
N ASN A 384 8.17 -19.70 23.93
CA ASN A 384 7.90 -20.46 25.15
C ASN A 384 6.76 -19.86 25.95
N PHE A 385 6.68 -18.53 26.00
CA PHE A 385 5.55 -17.83 26.59
C PHE A 385 4.23 -18.20 25.90
N VAL A 386 4.17 -18.07 24.57
CA VAL A 386 2.96 -18.41 23.79
C VAL A 386 2.55 -19.88 24.00
N ILE A 387 3.51 -20.82 23.97
CA ILE A 387 3.24 -22.24 24.24
C ILE A 387 2.74 -22.45 25.67
N GLY A 388 3.33 -21.76 26.65
CA GLY A 388 2.91 -21.83 28.05
C GLY A 388 1.47 -21.38 28.26
N VAL A 389 1.08 -20.25 27.67
CA VAL A 389 -0.30 -19.75 27.71
C VAL A 389 -1.24 -20.73 27.01
N MET A 390 -0.86 -21.23 25.82
CA MET A 390 -1.67 -22.19 25.07
C MET A 390 -1.98 -23.47 25.87
N ARG A 391 -0.98 -24.03 26.57
CA ARG A 391 -1.17 -25.17 27.49
C ARG A 391 -2.11 -24.84 28.66
N SER A 392 -2.01 -23.64 29.20
CA SER A 392 -2.87 -23.19 30.32
C SER A 392 -4.34 -23.04 29.92
N ILE A 393 -4.62 -22.71 28.66
CA ILE A 393 -5.99 -22.61 28.13
C ILE A 393 -6.57 -24.01 27.89
N GLN A 394 -5.81 -24.90 27.25
CA GLN A 394 -6.24 -26.29 26.97
C GLN A 394 -6.57 -27.07 28.25
N THR A 395 -5.80 -26.85 29.33
CA THR A 395 -6.06 -27.48 30.64
C THR A 395 -7.30 -26.96 31.35
N LYS A 396 -7.77 -25.74 31.05
CA LYS A 396 -9.04 -25.20 31.56
C LYS A 396 -10.24 -25.70 30.76
N GLU A 397 -10.11 -25.83 29.45
CA GLU A 397 -11.19 -26.33 28.58
C GLU A 397 -11.42 -27.84 28.74
N GLY A 398 -10.39 -28.64 29.05
CA GLY A 398 -10.55 -30.08 29.32
C GLY A 398 -11.10 -30.44 30.71
N LYS A 399 -11.39 -29.45 31.57
CA LYS A 399 -11.97 -29.62 32.91
C LYS A 399 -13.42 -29.11 33.01
N SER A 400 -13.97 -28.61 31.91
CA SER A 400 -15.35 -28.14 31.79
C SER A 400 -16.12 -29.02 30.82
#